data_AF-A0A927MPF3-F1
#
_entry.id   AF-A0A927MPF3-F1
#
_cell.length_a   1.000
_cell.length_b   1.000
_cell.length_c   1.000
_cell.angle_alpha   90.00
_cell.angle_beta   90.00
_cell.angle_gamma   90.00
#
_symmetry.space_group_name_H-M   'P 1'
#
loop_
_entity.id
_entity.type
_entity.pdbx_description
1 polymer ?
#
loop_
_entity_poly.entity_id
_entity_poly.type
_entity_poly.pdbx_seq_one_letter_code
_entity_poly.pdbx_strand_id
1 'polypeptide(L)'
;MNHYQIVKEVINDWDPMNFLSFSSEDEYDPEISRIVSRLPTASVEKLAEVIHEVFDEMFSRSRSRIPSINNCYPSALKIWDKIYNNKFPNLKKRY
;
A
#
# COMPACT_ATOMS: atom_id res chain seq x y z
N MET A 1 5.16 5.30 15.29
CA MET A 1 4.99 4.36 14.16
C MET A 1 5.30 5.12 12.89
N ASN A 2 6.28 4.71 12.09
CA ASN A 2 6.57 5.39 10.83
C ASN A 2 5.65 4.83 9.74
N HIS A 3 4.53 5.53 9.44
CA HIS A 3 3.58 5.10 8.41
C HIS A 3 4.25 4.91 7.05
N TYR A 4 5.24 5.75 6.72
CA TYR A 4 6.00 5.62 5.49
C TYR A 4 6.69 4.25 5.39
N GLN A 5 7.41 3.84 6.43
CA GLN A 5 8.10 2.55 6.40
C GLN A 5 7.14 1.36 6.32
N ILE A 6 5.97 1.45 6.97
CA ILE A 6 4.94 0.40 6.86
C ILE A 6 4.41 0.29 5.44
N VAL A 7 4.05 1.42 4.83
CA VAL A 7 3.56 1.42 3.45
C VAL A 7 4.66 0.95 2.49
N LYS A 8 5.90 1.43 2.67
CA LYS A 8 7.06 1.03 1.86
C LYS A 8 7.31 -0.47 1.90
N GLU A 9 7.37 -1.06 3.10
CA GLU A 9 7.56 -2.52 3.26
C GLU A 9 6.48 -3.29 2.49
N VAL A 10 5.21 -2.96 2.68
CA VAL A 10 4.11 -3.71 2.05
C VAL A 10 4.05 -3.51 0.53
N ILE A 11 4.30 -2.30 0.04
CA ILE A 11 4.27 -2.01 -1.41
C ILE A 11 5.48 -2.64 -2.10
N ASN A 12 6.68 -2.56 -1.51
CA ASN A 12 7.87 -3.17 -2.08
C ASN A 12 7.76 -4.70 -2.11
N ASP A 13 7.26 -5.33 -1.04
CA ASP A 13 7.02 -6.78 -1.01
C ASP A 13 6.00 -7.24 -2.05
N TRP A 14 5.01 -6.38 -2.36
CA TRP A 14 4.01 -6.68 -3.37
C TRP A 14 4.53 -6.47 -4.80
N ASP A 15 5.40 -5.48 -5.00
CA ASP A 15 6.00 -5.09 -6.28
C ASP A 15 4.98 -5.04 -7.44
N PRO A 16 3.95 -4.17 -7.37
CA PRO A 16 2.80 -4.21 -8.28
C PRO A 16 3.15 -4.05 -9.76
N MET A 17 4.28 -3.41 -10.07
CA MET A 17 4.76 -3.18 -11.44
C MET A 17 5.95 -4.07 -11.82
N ASN A 18 6.43 -4.94 -10.93
CA ASN A 18 7.64 -5.77 -11.10
C ASN A 18 8.93 -4.97 -11.35
N PHE A 19 9.04 -3.76 -10.79
CA PHE A 19 10.21 -2.90 -11.03
C PHE A 19 11.39 -3.20 -10.11
N LEU A 20 11.14 -3.82 -8.95
CA LEU A 20 12.19 -4.03 -7.94
C LEU A 20 13.12 -5.21 -8.26
N SER A 21 12.74 -6.06 -9.21
CA SER A 21 13.58 -7.19 -9.66
C SER A 21 14.92 -6.76 -10.27
N PHE A 22 15.04 -5.53 -10.75
CA PHE A 22 16.26 -4.98 -11.38
C PHE A 22 16.64 -3.57 -10.91
N SER A 23 15.90 -3.01 -9.96
CA SER A 23 16.04 -1.61 -9.51
C SER A 23 16.32 -1.53 -8.00
N SER A 24 16.55 -0.31 -7.52
CA SER A 24 16.73 0.01 -6.11
C SER A 24 15.38 0.02 -5.35
N GLU A 25 15.45 -0.15 -4.02
CA GLU A 25 14.27 -0.22 -3.13
C GLU A 25 13.48 1.10 -3.02
N ASP A 26 13.94 2.18 -3.64
CA ASP A 26 13.32 3.51 -3.66
C ASP A 26 12.44 3.76 -4.89
N GLU A 27 12.28 2.77 -5.78
CA GLU A 27 11.50 2.90 -7.02
C GLU A 27 10.07 3.41 -6.82
N TYR A 28 9.40 3.00 -5.74
CA TYR A 28 8.03 3.41 -5.42
C TYR A 28 7.94 4.56 -4.41
N ASP A 29 9.05 5.21 -4.03
CA ASP A 29 9.05 6.26 -3.01
C ASP A 29 8.07 7.42 -3.30
N PRO A 30 7.89 7.88 -4.57
CA PRO A 30 6.86 8.86 -4.91
C PRO A 30 5.44 8.39 -4.62
N GLU A 31 5.09 7.16 -5.02
CA GLU A 31 3.78 6.54 -4.81
C GLU A 31 3.52 6.32 -3.32
N ILE A 32 4.51 5.78 -2.60
CA ILE A 32 4.43 5.54 -1.16
C ILE A 32 4.18 6.86 -0.42
N SER A 33 4.91 7.92 -0.77
CA SER A 33 4.72 9.25 -0.18
C SER A 33 3.28 9.75 -0.37
N ARG A 34 2.71 9.57 -1.58
CA ARG A 34 1.33 9.96 -1.87
C ARG A 34 0.30 9.12 -1.10
N ILE A 35 0.47 7.80 -1.05
CA ILE A 35 -0.40 6.91 -0.27
C ILE A 35 -0.39 7.34 1.21
N VAL A 36 0.78 7.61 1.78
CA VAL A 36 0.92 8.06 3.17
C VAL A 36 0.20 9.39 3.40
N SER A 37 0.32 10.35 2.46
CA SER A 37 -0.36 11.65 2.55
C SER A 37 -1.89 11.54 2.46
N ARG A 38 -2.40 10.46 1.86
CA ARG A 38 -3.83 10.19 1.63
C ARG A 38 -4.36 9.04 2.50
N LEU A 39 -3.62 8.61 3.53
CA LEU A 39 -4.02 7.50 4.39
C LEU A 39 -5.43 7.75 4.96
N PRO A 40 -6.43 6.92 4.63
CA PRO A 40 -7.77 7.10 5.15
C PRO A 40 -7.84 6.59 6.59
N THR A 41 -8.76 7.17 7.35
CA THR A 41 -9.12 6.71 8.70
C THR A 41 -10.44 5.95 8.74
N ALA A 42 -11.10 5.79 7.59
CA ALA A 42 -12.46 5.26 7.49
C ALA A 42 -12.51 3.73 7.33
N SER A 43 -11.83 3.15 6.34
CA SER A 43 -11.85 1.69 6.11
C SER A 43 -10.70 1.18 5.23
N VAL A 44 -10.53 -0.14 5.19
CA VAL A 44 -9.57 -0.86 4.35
C VAL A 44 -9.89 -0.68 2.86
N GLU A 45 -11.17 -0.72 2.50
CA GLU A 45 -11.64 -0.53 1.14
C GLU A 45 -11.23 0.85 0.61
N LYS A 46 -11.40 1.90 1.45
CA LYS A 46 -10.97 3.23 1.04
C LYS A 46 -9.46 3.33 0.87
N LEU A 47 -8.68 2.58 1.65
CA LEU A 47 -7.22 2.50 1.45
C LEU A 47 -6.88 1.78 0.14
N ALA A 48 -7.60 0.73 -0.23
CA ALA A 48 -7.41 0.07 -1.52
C ALA A 48 -7.69 1.02 -2.69
N GLU A 49 -8.73 1.85 -2.58
CA GLU A 49 -9.04 2.89 -3.57
C GLU A 49 -7.91 3.90 -3.69
N VAL A 50 -7.40 4.42 -2.57
CA VAL A 50 -6.28 5.36 -2.55
C VAL A 50 -5.03 4.77 -3.21
N ILE A 51 -4.72 3.50 -2.95
CA ILE A 51 -3.58 2.82 -3.58
C ILE A 51 -3.81 2.75 -5.10
N HIS A 52 -5.00 2.30 -5.54
CA HIS A 52 -5.33 2.22 -6.96
C HIS A 52 -5.23 3.58 -7.65
N GLU A 53 -5.83 4.63 -7.08
CA GLU A 53 -5.81 6.00 -7.60
C GLU A 53 -4.38 6.53 -7.74
N VAL A 54 -3.51 6.32 -6.75
CA VAL A 54 -2.12 6.76 -6.83
C VAL A 54 -1.37 6.08 -7.97
N PHE A 55 -1.52 4.76 -8.12
CA PHE A 55 -0.89 4.04 -9.23
C PHE A 55 -1.49 4.40 -10.59
N ASP A 56 -2.79 4.66 -10.67
CA ASP A 56 -3.43 5.14 -11.90
C ASP A 56 -2.94 6.54 -12.31
N GLU A 57 -2.89 7.49 -11.35
CA GLU A 57 -2.37 8.84 -11.58
C GLU A 57 -0.93 8.84 -12.10
N MET A 58 -0.08 7.96 -11.56
CA MET A 58 1.35 7.92 -11.86
C MET A 58 1.67 7.15 -13.16
N PHE A 59 0.88 6.12 -13.49
CA PHE A 59 1.22 5.19 -14.58
C PHE A 59 0.22 5.12 -15.73
N SER A 60 -0.93 5.79 -15.66
CA SER A 60 -1.94 5.81 -16.73
C SER A 60 -1.39 6.24 -18.09
N ARG A 61 -0.40 7.15 -18.11
CA ARG A 61 0.24 7.64 -19.34
C ARG A 61 1.33 6.70 -19.88
N SER A 62 1.80 5.76 -19.06
CA SER A 62 2.98 4.93 -19.34
C SER A 62 2.63 3.61 -20.05
N ARG A 63 1.35 3.33 -20.35
CA ARG A 63 0.85 2.04 -20.85
C ARG A 63 1.20 0.84 -19.95
N SER A 64 1.59 1.11 -18.70
CA SER A 64 1.86 0.08 -17.70
C SER A 64 0.57 -0.60 -17.28
N ARG A 65 0.66 -1.87 -16.84
CA ARG A 65 -0.48 -2.58 -16.28
C ARG A 65 -0.74 -2.05 -14.87
N ILE A 66 -1.74 -1.18 -14.73
CA ILE A 66 -2.16 -0.66 -13.43
C ILE A 66 -2.85 -1.78 -12.63
N PRO A 67 -2.51 -1.99 -11.35
CA PRO A 67 -3.20 -2.96 -10.52
C PRO A 67 -4.66 -2.57 -10.35
N SER A 68 -5.58 -3.52 -10.55
CA SER A 68 -7.00 -3.31 -10.28
C SER A 68 -7.26 -3.10 -8.79
N ILE A 69 -8.41 -2.54 -8.45
CA ILE A 69 -8.83 -2.38 -7.05
C ILE A 69 -8.79 -3.70 -6.25
N ASN A 70 -9.16 -4.82 -6.88
CA ASN A 70 -9.13 -6.15 -6.28
C ASN A 70 -7.70 -6.60 -5.95
N ASN A 71 -6.72 -6.18 -6.76
CA ASN A 71 -5.31 -6.47 -6.49
C ASN A 71 -4.75 -5.57 -5.38
N CYS A 72 -5.32 -4.37 -5.18
CA CYS A 72 -4.87 -3.42 -4.15
C CYS A 72 -5.34 -3.82 -2.75
N TYR A 73 -6.51 -4.47 -2.62
CA TYR A 73 -7.13 -4.77 -1.34
C TYR A 73 -6.26 -5.61 -0.38
N PRO A 74 -5.59 -6.70 -0.79
CA PRO A 74 -4.72 -7.46 0.12
C PRO A 74 -3.58 -6.62 0.72
N SER A 75 -2.98 -5.73 -0.08
CA SER A 75 -1.92 -4.83 0.38
C SER A 75 -2.49 -3.75 1.29
N ALA A 76 -3.65 -3.19 0.96
CA ALA A 76 -4.38 -2.27 1.84
C ALA A 76 -4.67 -2.90 3.21
N LEU A 77 -5.14 -4.15 3.25
CA LEU A 77 -5.42 -4.87 4.50
C LEU A 77 -4.16 -5.03 5.35
N LYS A 78 -3.03 -5.45 4.75
CA LYS A 78 -1.75 -5.56 5.45
C LYS A 78 -1.28 -4.23 6.04
N ILE A 79 -1.36 -3.14 5.26
CA ILE A 79 -1.02 -1.79 5.72
C ILE A 79 -1.93 -1.39 6.88
N TRP A 80 -3.24 -1.57 6.71
CA TRP A 80 -4.24 -1.22 7.72
C TRP A 80 -4.01 -1.97 9.03
N ASP A 81 -3.78 -3.28 8.96
CA ASP A 81 -3.47 -4.11 10.13
C ASP A 81 -2.19 -3.63 10.83
N LYS A 82 -1.12 -3.36 10.07
CA LYS A 82 0.15 -2.85 10.63
C LYS A 82 0.02 -1.46 11.24
N ILE A 83 -0.87 -0.59 10.77
CA ILE A 83 -1.06 0.76 11.31
C ILE A 83 -2.03 0.78 12.50
N TYR A 84 -3.18 0.11 12.37
CA TYR A 84 -4.31 0.25 13.29
C TYR A 84 -4.49 -0.94 14.21
N ASN A 85 -4.17 -2.16 13.80
CA ASN A 85 -4.30 -3.36 14.65
C ASN A 85 -3.05 -3.62 15.48
N ASN A 86 -1.86 -3.18 15.05
CA ASN A 86 -0.66 -3.11 15.91
C ASN A 86 -0.76 -2.06 17.04
N LYS A 87 -1.78 -1.20 17.06
CA LYS A 87 -2.09 -0.39 18.26
C LYS A 87 -2.74 -1.22 19.38
N PHE A 88 -3.21 -2.43 19.09
CA PHE A 88 -3.82 -3.35 20.05
C PHE A 88 -3.29 -4.79 19.84
N PRO A 89 -2.00 -5.05 20.10
CA PRO A 89 -1.36 -6.33 19.76
C PRO A 89 -1.93 -7.57 20.49
N ASN A 90 -2.84 -7.41 21.47
CA ASN A 90 -3.24 -8.49 22.39
C ASN A 90 -4.74 -8.82 22.44
N LEU A 91 -5.55 -8.49 21.42
CA LEU A 91 -7.00 -8.78 21.50
C LEU A 91 -7.52 -9.98 20.72
N LYS A 92 -6.68 -10.82 20.09
CA LYS A 92 -7.15 -12.11 19.55
C LYS A 92 -6.11 -13.20 19.65
N LYS A 93 -6.24 -14.04 20.68
CA LYS A 93 -6.36 -15.51 20.58
C LYS A 93 -7.01 -16.02 21.88
N ARG A 94 -8.35 -15.99 21.94
CA ARG A 94 -9.11 -16.91 22.78
C ARG A 94 -9.81 -17.88 21.82
N TYR A 95 -9.16 -19.00 21.58
CA TYR A 95 -9.80 -20.24 21.16
C TYR A 95 -10.02 -21.07 22.43
#